data_AF-A0A847WFS1-F1
#
_entry.id   AF-A0A847WFS1-F1
#
_cell.length_a   1.000
_cell.length_b   1.000
_cell.length_c   1.000
_cell.angle_alpha   90.00
_cell.angle_beta   90.00
_cell.angle_gamma   90.00
#
_symmetry.space_group_name_H-M   'P 1'
#
loop_
_entity.id
_entity.type
_entity.pdbx_description
1 polymer ?
#
loop_
_entity_poly.entity_id
_entity_poly.type
_entity_poly.pdbx_seq_one_letter_code
_entity_poly.pdbx_strand_id
1 'polypeptide(L)'
;MSDRKLLETILQEIRLVKDDVSTLKGDVSTLKEDVFTLKEDVFTLKEDVFTLKEDVSALKVDVRSIKRQQEEDHLILKALEHKADINKAEHGKMTGEIEQTREHLRNMDENINVIKEITGRHEIDITVLKRRPV
;
A
#
# COMPACT_ATOMS: atom_id res chain seq x y z
N MET A 1 -63.87 -70.71 -3.84
CA MET A 1 -63.12 -70.29 -2.63
C MET A 1 -64.11 -70.34 -1.47
N SER A 2 -63.76 -70.86 -0.29
CA SER A 2 -64.68 -70.79 0.88
C SER A 2 -64.55 -69.42 1.56
N ASP A 3 -65.63 -68.93 2.17
CA ASP A 3 -65.66 -67.64 2.88
C ASP A 3 -64.55 -67.51 3.93
N ARG A 4 -64.20 -68.62 4.58
CA ARG A 4 -63.06 -68.71 5.52
C ARG A 4 -61.73 -68.33 4.86
N LYS A 5 -61.48 -68.83 3.65
CA LYS A 5 -60.21 -68.57 2.94
C LYS A 5 -60.12 -67.12 2.47
N LEU A 6 -61.25 -66.53 2.05
CA LEU A 6 -61.32 -65.10 1.75
C LEU A 6 -61.02 -64.25 3.00
N LEU A 7 -61.60 -64.61 4.15
CA LEU A 7 -61.35 -63.93 5.42
C LEU A 7 -59.88 -64.03 5.85
N GLU A 8 -59.27 -65.21 5.74
CA GLU A 8 -57.84 -65.41 6.03
C GLU A 8 -56.96 -64.52 5.13
N THR A 9 -57.26 -64.43 3.82
CA THR A 9 -56.55 -63.53 2.90
C THR A 9 -56.73 -62.06 3.29
N ILE A 10 -57.95 -61.61 3.59
CA ILE A 10 -58.22 -60.22 3.99
C ILE A 10 -57.46 -59.86 5.28
N LEU A 11 -57.43 -60.75 6.27
CA LEU A 11 -56.69 -60.52 7.51
C LEU A 11 -55.18 -60.41 7.28
N GLN A 12 -54.64 -61.17 6.32
CA GLN A 12 -53.22 -61.07 5.95
C GLN A 12 -52.91 -59.74 5.26
N GLU A 13 -53.72 -59.31 4.30
CA GLU A 13 -53.56 -58.02 3.63
C GLU A 13 -53.68 -56.85 4.62
N ILE A 14 -54.64 -56.91 5.56
CA ILE A 14 -54.77 -55.88 6.62
C ILE A 14 -53.52 -55.81 7.50
N ARG A 15 -52.87 -56.95 7.80
CA ARG A 15 -51.61 -56.96 8.56
C ARG A 15 -50.49 -56.30 7.77
N LEU A 16 -50.35 -56.63 6.48
CA LEU A 16 -49.35 -56.01 5.61
C LEU A 16 -49.54 -54.50 5.51
N VAL A 17 -50.78 -54.03 5.27
CA VAL A 17 -51.11 -52.60 5.25
C VAL A 17 -50.76 -51.93 6.58
N LYS A 18 -51.00 -52.59 7.72
CA LYS A 18 -50.65 -52.05 9.05
C LYS A 18 -49.13 -51.89 9.21
N ASP A 19 -48.35 -52.84 8.71
CA ASP A 19 -46.88 -52.80 8.77
C ASP A 19 -46.33 -51.69 7.85
N ASP A 20 -46.87 -51.55 6.64
CA ASP A 20 -46.53 -50.47 5.70
C ASP A 20 -46.85 -49.08 6.30
N VAL A 21 -48.03 -48.93 6.91
CA VAL A 21 -48.43 -47.68 7.60
C VAL A 21 -47.51 -47.38 8.78
N SER A 22 -47.04 -48.41 9.49
CA SER A 22 -46.10 -48.24 10.60
C SER A 22 -44.72 -47.77 10.11
N THR A 23 -44.24 -48.35 9.00
CA THR A 23 -43.01 -47.92 8.33
C THR A 23 -43.12 -46.48 7.84
N LEU A 24 -44.19 -46.14 7.13
CA LEU A 24 -44.44 -44.79 6.63
C LEU A 24 -44.47 -43.75 7.76
N LYS A 25 -45.03 -44.11 8.92
CA LYS A 25 -45.02 -43.24 10.12
C LYS A 25 -43.59 -42.99 10.63
N GLY A 26 -42.73 -44.01 10.57
CA GLY A 26 -41.30 -43.88 10.85
C GLY A 26 -40.63 -42.91 9.89
N ASP A 27 -40.76 -43.14 8.59
CA ASP A 27 -40.17 -42.30 7.54
C ASP A 27 -40.62 -40.84 7.65
N VAL A 28 -41.91 -40.61 7.90
CA VAL A 28 -42.46 -39.25 8.12
C VAL A 28 -41.90 -38.60 9.38
N SER A 29 -41.55 -39.37 10.40
CA SER A 29 -40.94 -38.84 11.63
C SER A 29 -39.50 -38.42 11.37
N THR A 30 -38.70 -39.27 10.69
CA THR A 30 -37.34 -38.94 10.25
C THR A 30 -37.32 -37.72 9.35
N LEU A 31 -38.23 -37.64 8.36
CA LEU A 31 -38.32 -36.49 7.46
C LEU A 31 -38.61 -35.18 8.21
N LYS A 32 -39.38 -35.22 9.31
CA LYS A 32 -39.63 -34.04 10.13
C LYS A 32 -38.38 -33.57 10.87
N GLU A 33 -37.57 -34.50 11.34
CA GLU A 33 -36.28 -34.21 11.99
C GLU A 33 -35.31 -33.61 10.97
N ASP A 34 -35.17 -34.22 9.78
CA ASP A 34 -34.32 -33.69 8.71
C ASP A 34 -34.72 -32.27 8.30
N VAL A 35 -36.03 -32.01 8.16
CA VAL A 35 -36.56 -30.68 7.85
C VAL A 35 -36.32 -29.68 8.97
N PHE A 36 -36.30 -30.13 10.23
CA PHE A 36 -35.96 -29.28 11.37
C PHE A 36 -34.48 -28.87 11.32
N THR A 37 -33.57 -29.85 11.17
CA THR A 37 -32.13 -29.61 11.02
C THR A 37 -31.83 -28.68 9.84
N LEU A 38 -32.46 -28.91 8.68
CA LEU A 38 -32.28 -28.05 7.51
C LEU A 38 -32.71 -26.60 7.77
N LYS A 39 -33.72 -26.37 8.61
CA LYS A 39 -34.13 -24.99 8.98
C LYS A 39 -33.09 -24.32 9.86
N GLU A 40 -32.47 -25.05 10.78
CA GLU A 40 -31.37 -24.54 11.61
C GLU A 40 -30.15 -24.21 10.75
N ASP A 41 -29.75 -25.10 9.85
CA ASP A 41 -28.63 -24.85 8.92
C ASP A 41 -28.88 -23.62 8.05
N VAL A 42 -30.10 -23.46 7.52
CA VAL A 42 -30.49 -22.28 6.73
C VAL A 42 -30.51 -21.01 7.57
N PHE A 43 -30.83 -21.10 8.87
CA PHE A 43 -30.77 -19.96 9.77
C PHE A 43 -29.32 -19.52 10.00
N THR A 44 -28.43 -20.46 10.36
CA THR A 44 -26.99 -20.21 10.53
C THR A 44 -26.38 -19.61 9.26
N LEU A 45 -26.69 -20.18 8.09
CA LEU A 45 -26.18 -19.66 6.81
C LEU A 45 -26.61 -18.20 6.55
N LYS A 46 -27.80 -17.80 7.00
CA LYS A 46 -28.23 -16.40 6.88
C LYS A 46 -27.43 -15.46 7.77
N GLU A 47 -27.09 -15.90 8.98
CA GLU A 47 -26.23 -15.13 9.90
C GLU A 47 -24.81 -15.00 9.34
N ASP A 48 -24.23 -16.09 8.83
CA ASP A 48 -22.91 -16.06 8.20
C ASP A 48 -22.87 -15.10 6.99
N VAL A 49 -23.90 -15.14 6.14
CA VAL A 49 -24.03 -14.23 4.99
C VAL A 49 -24.22 -12.78 5.44
N PHE A 50 -24.88 -12.54 6.57
CA PHE A 50 -25.01 -11.19 7.13
C PHE A 50 -23.66 -10.66 7.59
N THR A 51 -22.92 -11.43 8.39
CA THR A 51 -21.56 -11.10 8.84
C THR A 51 -20.63 -10.83 7.66
N LEU A 52 -20.66 -11.70 6.64
CA LEU A 52 -19.85 -11.52 5.43
C LEU A 52 -20.15 -10.19 4.71
N LYS A 53 -21.41 -9.74 4.70
CA LYS A 53 -21.78 -8.44 4.11
C LYS A 53 -21.21 -7.27 4.90
N GLU A 54 -21.15 -7.37 6.22
CA GLU A 54 -20.55 -6.35 7.08
C GLU A 54 -19.03 -6.29 6.84
N ASP A 55 -18.34 -7.43 6.83
CA ASP A 55 -16.91 -7.53 6.55
C ASP A 55 -16.54 -6.94 5.19
N VAL A 56 -17.30 -7.30 4.14
CA VAL A 56 -17.09 -6.74 2.80
C VAL A 56 -17.33 -5.23 2.76
N SER A 57 -18.27 -4.72 3.57
CA SER A 57 -18.53 -3.28 3.65
C SER A 57 -17.40 -2.54 4.37
N ALA A 58 -16.85 -3.11 5.44
CA ALA A 58 -15.67 -2.59 6.12
C ALA A 58 -14.45 -2.58 5.18
N LEU A 59 -14.20 -3.68 4.47
CA LEU A 59 -13.11 -3.77 3.50
C LEU A 59 -13.22 -2.71 2.39
N LYS A 60 -14.43 -2.39 1.93
CA LYS A 60 -14.66 -1.29 0.96
C LYS A 60 -14.33 0.09 1.54
N VAL A 61 -14.50 0.30 2.84
CA VAL A 61 -14.09 1.54 3.51
C VAL A 61 -12.56 1.61 3.58
N ASP A 62 -11.91 0.53 4.00
CA ASP A 62 -10.45 0.47 4.12
C ASP A 62 -9.77 0.69 2.76
N VAL A 63 -10.24 0.03 1.71
CA VAL A 63 -9.73 0.23 0.34
C VAL A 63 -9.89 1.68 -0.14
N ARG A 64 -10.99 2.36 0.22
CA ARG A 64 -11.16 3.79 -0.11
C ARG A 64 -10.17 4.66 0.66
N SER A 65 -9.91 4.35 1.93
CA SER A 65 -8.92 5.05 2.74
C SER A 65 -7.51 4.92 2.17
N ILE A 66 -7.12 3.70 1.80
CA ILE A 66 -5.82 3.40 1.18
C ILE A 66 -5.66 4.17 -0.14
N LYS A 67 -6.68 4.19 -1.00
CA LYS A 67 -6.63 4.95 -2.26
C LYS A 67 -6.43 6.45 -2.04
N ARG A 68 -7.08 7.02 -1.01
CA ARG A 68 -6.88 8.43 -0.65
C ARG A 68 -5.45 8.69 -0.19
N GLN A 69 -4.91 7.83 0.68
CA GLN A 69 -3.53 7.95 1.15
C GLN A 69 -2.54 7.85 -0.01
N GLN A 70 -2.74 6.92 -0.94
CA GLN A 70 -1.89 6.77 -2.12
C GLN A 70 -1.89 8.00 -3.03
N GLU A 71 -3.03 8.68 -3.19
CA GLU A 71 -3.11 9.93 -3.96
C GLU A 71 -2.35 11.06 -3.24
N GLU A 72 -2.50 11.18 -1.92
CA GLU A 72 -1.78 12.16 -1.11
C GLU A 72 -0.26 11.92 -1.18
N ASP A 73 0.18 10.67 -1.04
CA ASP A 73 1.59 10.29 -1.14
C ASP A 73 2.17 10.59 -2.53
N HIS A 74 1.39 10.37 -3.60
CA HIS A 74 1.78 10.70 -4.98
C HIS A 74 2.01 12.20 -5.19
N LEU A 75 1.14 13.04 -4.61
CA LEU A 75 1.29 14.49 -4.67
C LEU A 75 2.52 14.96 -3.88
N ILE A 76 2.77 14.39 -2.71
CA ILE A 76 3.97 14.66 -1.91
C ILE A 76 5.23 14.29 -2.70
N LEU A 77 5.24 13.13 -3.36
CA LEU A 77 6.36 12.67 -4.16
C LEU A 77 6.68 13.64 -5.32
N LYS A 78 5.66 14.09 -6.06
CA LYS A 78 5.84 15.11 -7.11
C LYS A 78 6.40 16.43 -6.58
N ALA A 79 5.94 16.87 -5.41
CA ALA A 79 6.45 18.08 -4.79
C ALA A 79 7.93 17.94 -4.38
N LEU A 80 8.31 16.78 -3.85
CA LEU A 80 9.70 16.48 -3.49
C LEU A 80 10.61 16.38 -4.72
N GLU A 81 10.14 15.76 -5.82
CA GLU A 81 10.86 15.69 -7.09
C GLU A 81 11.15 17.09 -7.63
N HIS A 82 10.13 17.95 -7.72
CA HIS A 82 10.30 19.34 -8.15
C HIS A 82 11.26 20.12 -7.23
N LYS A 83 11.20 19.89 -5.92
CA LYS A 83 12.13 20.53 -4.97
C LYS A 83 13.57 20.04 -5.17
N ALA A 84 13.77 18.76 -5.50
CA ALA A 84 15.08 18.22 -5.81
C ALA A 84 15.67 18.85 -7.09
N ASP A 85 14.86 19.05 -8.13
CA ASP A 85 15.27 19.72 -9.36
C ASP A 85 15.67 21.18 -9.13
N ILE A 86 14.90 21.93 -8.32
CA ILE A 86 15.27 23.29 -7.92
C ILE A 86 16.61 23.30 -7.20
N ASN A 87 16.78 22.44 -6.19
CA ASN A 87 18.02 22.40 -5.41
C ASN A 87 19.21 22.05 -6.33
N LYS A 88 19.03 21.12 -7.29
CA LYS A 88 20.07 20.78 -8.28
C LYS A 88 20.45 21.99 -9.13
N ALA A 89 19.49 22.78 -9.58
CA ALA A 89 19.74 24.01 -10.34
C ALA A 89 20.46 25.08 -9.49
N GLU A 90 20.03 25.28 -8.24
CA GLU A 90 20.67 26.20 -7.29
C GLU A 90 22.13 25.80 -7.01
N HIS A 91 22.40 24.52 -6.78
CA HIS A 91 23.76 24.01 -6.63
C HIS A 91 24.62 24.22 -7.88
N GLY A 92 24.03 24.07 -9.08
CA GLY A 92 24.71 24.38 -10.34
C GLY A 92 25.11 25.85 -10.43
N LYS A 93 24.21 26.77 -10.04
CA LYS A 93 24.49 28.20 -10.00
C LYS A 93 25.60 28.54 -8.99
N MET A 94 25.53 28.01 -7.78
CA MET A 94 26.56 28.20 -6.75
C MET A 94 27.93 27.70 -7.22
N THR A 95 27.97 26.56 -7.91
CA THR A 95 29.22 26.03 -8.48
C THR A 95 29.82 27.02 -9.48
N GLY A 96 28.99 27.62 -10.33
CA GLY A 96 29.44 28.67 -11.27
C GLY A 96 29.98 29.93 -10.58
N GLU A 97 29.29 30.42 -9.55
CA GLU A 97 29.74 31.58 -8.75
C GLU A 97 31.07 31.29 -8.03
N ILE A 98 31.26 30.07 -7.53
CA ILE A 98 32.51 29.63 -6.91
C ILE A 98 33.66 29.64 -7.93
N GLU A 99 33.44 29.13 -9.15
CA GLU A 99 34.47 29.16 -10.20
C GLU A 99 34.86 30.59 -10.60
N GLN A 100 33.89 31.48 -10.77
CA GLN A 100 34.16 32.90 -11.03
C GLN A 100 34.98 33.53 -9.90
N THR A 101 34.62 33.24 -8.65
CA THR A 101 35.36 33.73 -7.48
C THR A 101 36.80 33.19 -7.46
N ARG A 102 37.01 31.92 -7.79
CA ARG A 102 38.35 31.32 -7.90
C ARG A 102 39.19 31.97 -8.99
N GLU A 103 38.60 32.29 -10.13
CA GLU A 103 39.27 33.01 -11.22
C GLU A 103 39.71 34.41 -10.78
N HIS A 104 38.82 35.17 -10.13
CA HIS A 104 39.18 36.48 -9.57
C HIS A 104 40.34 36.39 -8.56
N LEU A 105 40.31 35.40 -7.66
CA LEU A 105 41.40 35.18 -6.70
C LEU A 105 42.74 34.86 -7.38
N ARG A 106 42.73 34.08 -8.46
CA ARG A 106 43.93 33.78 -9.25
C ARG A 106 44.51 35.04 -9.89
N ASN A 107 43.67 35.85 -10.52
CA ASN A 107 44.09 37.12 -11.13
C ASN A 107 44.66 38.08 -10.07
N MET A 108 44.10 38.09 -8.85
CA MET A 108 44.65 38.86 -7.73
C MET A 108 46.03 38.36 -7.31
N ASP A 109 46.25 37.03 -7.23
CA ASP A 109 47.55 36.46 -6.89
C ASP A 109 48.63 36.83 -7.92
N GLU A 110 48.29 36.77 -9.22
CA GLU A 110 49.17 37.20 -10.31
C GLU A 110 49.54 38.69 -10.18
N ASN A 111 48.56 39.57 -9.95
CA ASN A 111 48.80 40.99 -9.73
C ASN A 111 49.69 41.25 -8.49
N ILE A 112 49.46 40.53 -7.39
CA ILE A 112 50.28 40.63 -6.17
C ILE A 112 51.73 40.24 -6.48
N ASN A 113 51.97 39.20 -7.28
CA ASN A 113 53.32 38.77 -7.64
C ASN A 113 54.04 39.83 -8.50
N VAL A 114 53.34 40.46 -9.45
CA VAL A 114 53.90 41.59 -10.24
C VAL A 114 54.26 42.78 -9.34
N ILE A 115 53.40 43.15 -8.40
CA ILE A 115 53.67 44.26 -7.46
C ILE A 115 54.88 43.95 -6.57
N LYS A 116 55.01 42.71 -6.09
CA LYS A 116 56.19 42.28 -5.31
C LYS A 116 57.48 42.45 -6.11
N GLU A 117 57.48 42.08 -7.39
CA GLU A 117 58.65 42.21 -8.26
C GLU A 117 59.03 43.68 -8.49
N ILE A 118 58.05 44.54 -8.79
CA ILE A 118 58.25 45.99 -8.94
C ILE A 118 58.80 46.60 -7.64
N THR A 119 58.20 46.25 -6.50
CA THR A 119 58.61 46.77 -5.20
C THR A 119 60.05 46.35 -4.87
N GLY A 120 60.41 45.08 -5.12
CA GLY A 120 61.78 44.61 -4.92
C GLY A 120 62.80 45.35 -5.81
N ARG A 121 62.46 45.65 -7.07
CA ARG A 121 63.31 46.51 -7.93
C ARG A 121 63.46 47.91 -7.35
N HIS A 122 62.36 48.54 -6.95
CA HIS A 122 62.39 49.88 -6.35
C HIS A 122 63.23 49.92 -5.06
N GLU A 123 63.19 48.88 -4.22
CA GLU A 123 64.02 48.80 -3.01
C GLU A 123 65.53 48.80 -3.35
N ILE A 124 65.93 48.09 -4.42
CA ILE A 124 67.31 48.10 -4.92
C ILE A 124 67.68 49.49 -5.43
N ASP A 125 66.86 50.11 -6.29
CA ASP A 125 67.12 51.43 -6.87
C ASP A 125 67.27 52.51 -5.79
N ILE A 126 66.38 52.52 -4.79
CA ILE A 126 66.45 53.42 -3.64
C ILE A 126 67.75 53.20 -2.86
N THR A 127 68.17 51.95 -2.66
CA THR A 127 69.42 51.62 -1.96
C THR A 127 70.64 52.15 -2.72
N VAL A 128 70.65 52.02 -4.05
CA VAL A 128 71.73 52.55 -4.91
C VAL A 128 71.78 54.07 -4.86
N LEU A 129 70.64 54.75 -4.97
CA LEU A 129 70.56 56.21 -4.91
C LEU A 129 71.06 56.76 -3.56
N LYS A 130 70.69 56.12 -2.44
CA LYS A 130 71.13 56.51 -1.10
C LYS A 130 72.64 56.35 -0.86
N ARG A 131 73.34 55.53 -1.66
CA ARG A 131 74.79 55.28 -1.54
C ARG A 131 75.65 56.13 -2.47
N ARG A 132 75.06 56.98 -3.32
CA ARG A 132 75.84 57.87 -4.20
C ARG A 132 76.53 58.95 -3.36
N PRO A 133 77.84 59.19 -3.54
CA PRO A 133 78.52 60.32 -2.92
C PRO A 133 77.95 61.64 -3.45
N VAL A 134 77.80 62.61 -2.56
CA VAL A 134 77.26 63.96 -2.83
C VAL A 134 78.28 64.81 -3.59
#